data_AF-A0A7W0N0X6-F1
#
_entry.id   AF-A0A7W0N0X6-F1
#
_cell.length_a   1.000
_cell.length_b   1.000
_cell.length_c   1.000
_cell.angle_alpha   90.00
_cell.angle_beta   90.00
_cell.angle_gamma   90.00
#
_symmetry.space_group_name_H-M   'P 1'
#
loop_
_entity.id
_entity.type
_entity.pdbx_description
1 polymer ?
#
loop_
_entity_poly.entity_id
_entity_poly.type
_entity_poly.pdbx_seq_one_letter_code
_entity_poly.pdbx_strand_id
1 'polypeptide(L)'
;DFNRGGTPLVEIVTRPDIHSAEEARRFLQLLRQTVIELGVSDAQMELGTLRVDANVSVRPAGSTELRTRAEIKNMNSFSHIAQGIEAEAARQIGIWEAGREVVQQTFDFDAASGRLTPSRSKEEADDYRYFPEPDLVPVAPSSELVSRLRGELPELPGARVRRLEAGVGRSLAVGLVTNGRDRLFERVAAAGVEPTAAANVLMNQLAGTGVDPDAVDATELGKVIEARDRIPRAAFTEALAASGTPGFAAERYLADAAVSDVGELEPLVERVLAANESQVAAYRAGKQGLLGFFVGQVMKETGGKASPRIVNELVRARLEG
;
A
#
# COMPACT_ATOMS: atom_id res chain seq x y z
N ASP A 1 -7.47 15.08 -33.25
CA ASP A 1 -8.00 13.72 -33.09
C ASP A 1 -9.25 13.82 -32.21
N PHE A 2 -10.40 13.34 -32.70
CA PHE A 2 -11.70 13.38 -32.01
C PHE A 2 -12.12 12.03 -31.44
N ASN A 3 -11.24 11.02 -31.44
CA ASN A 3 -11.55 9.66 -31.00
C ASN A 3 -12.05 9.56 -29.53
N ARG A 4 -11.80 10.60 -28.71
CA ARG A 4 -12.28 10.69 -27.31
C ARG A 4 -13.56 11.52 -27.13
N GLY A 5 -14.09 12.11 -28.20
CA GLY A 5 -15.33 12.89 -28.14
C GLY A 5 -16.51 11.99 -27.76
N GLY A 6 -17.26 12.38 -26.73
CA GLY A 6 -18.45 11.65 -26.29
C GLY A 6 -18.19 10.41 -25.42
N THR A 7 -16.95 10.15 -25.01
CA THR A 7 -16.68 9.09 -24.02
C THR A 7 -17.39 9.41 -22.69
N PRO A 8 -18.14 8.46 -22.08
CA PRO A 8 -18.82 8.70 -20.81
C PRO A 8 -17.84 9.07 -19.69
N LEU A 9 -18.18 10.11 -18.92
CA LEU A 9 -17.41 10.57 -17.77
C LEU A 9 -18.35 10.78 -16.57
N VAL A 10 -17.82 10.56 -15.37
CA VAL A 10 -18.48 10.90 -14.11
C VAL A 10 -17.54 11.82 -13.33
N GLU A 11 -18.04 13.00 -12.97
CA GLU A 11 -17.32 13.94 -12.12
C GLU A 11 -17.76 13.77 -10.66
N ILE A 12 -16.79 13.53 -9.77
CA ILE A 12 -17.02 13.37 -8.34
C ILE A 12 -16.35 14.54 -7.62
N VAL A 13 -17.18 15.46 -7.11
CA VAL A 13 -16.70 16.61 -6.33
C VAL A 13 -16.93 16.35 -4.86
N THR A 14 -15.86 16.34 -4.06
CA THR A 14 -15.96 16.20 -2.61
C THR A 14 -16.17 17.55 -1.94
N ARG A 15 -16.76 17.52 -0.74
CA ARG A 15 -16.65 18.63 0.21
C ARG A 15 -15.19 18.76 0.70
N PRO A 16 -14.79 19.91 1.27
CA PRO A 16 -13.42 20.13 1.80
C PRO A 16 -13.18 19.42 3.16
N ASP A 17 -13.49 18.12 3.21
CA ASP A 17 -13.46 17.29 4.42
C ASP A 17 -12.19 16.41 4.52
N ILE A 18 -11.20 16.68 3.66
CA ILE A 18 -9.91 15.98 3.63
C ILE A 18 -8.86 16.91 4.23
N HIS A 19 -8.14 16.46 5.25
CA HIS A 19 -7.29 17.33 6.08
C HIS A 19 -5.80 17.02 6.01
N SER A 20 -5.38 16.05 5.20
CA SER A 20 -3.97 15.77 4.94
C SER A 20 -3.75 15.12 3.57
N ALA A 21 -2.54 15.19 3.05
CA ALA A 21 -2.14 14.48 1.83
C ALA A 21 -2.33 12.95 1.97
N GLU A 22 -2.09 12.41 3.16
CA GLU A 22 -2.30 10.99 3.45
C GLU A 22 -3.78 10.60 3.44
N GLU A 23 -4.67 11.44 3.97
CA GLU A 23 -6.12 11.25 3.83
C GLU A 23 -6.57 11.32 2.37
N ALA A 24 -6.07 12.30 1.60
CA ALA A 24 -6.37 12.41 0.18
C ALA A 24 -5.96 11.14 -0.58
N ARG A 25 -4.73 10.66 -0.34
CA ARG A 25 -4.21 9.43 -0.93
C ARG A 25 -5.09 8.23 -0.60
N ARG A 26 -5.43 8.02 0.67
CA ARG A 26 -6.27 6.91 1.12
C ARG A 26 -7.68 6.98 0.54
N PHE A 27 -8.29 8.18 0.52
CA PHE A 27 -9.61 8.40 -0.09
C PHE A 27 -9.61 8.01 -1.57
N LEU A 28 -8.64 8.49 -2.33
CA LEU A 28 -8.53 8.21 -3.77
C LEU A 28 -8.28 6.72 -4.05
N GLN A 29 -7.47 6.06 -3.23
CA GLN A 29 -7.25 4.61 -3.34
C GLN A 29 -8.53 3.81 -3.07
N LEU A 30 -9.31 4.18 -2.05
CA LEU A 30 -10.59 3.52 -1.74
C LEU A 30 -11.66 3.82 -2.82
N LEU A 31 -11.69 5.04 -3.34
CA LEU A 31 -12.58 5.40 -4.44
C LEU A 31 -12.24 4.59 -5.69
N ARG A 32 -10.95 4.52 -6.06
CA ARG A 32 -10.47 3.67 -7.15
C ARG A 32 -10.87 2.21 -6.97
N GLN A 33 -10.64 1.67 -5.77
CA GLN A 33 -11.01 0.28 -5.47
C GLN A 33 -12.51 0.04 -5.63
N THR A 34 -13.35 0.99 -5.20
CA THR A 34 -14.80 0.93 -5.37
C THR A 34 -15.18 0.91 -6.85
N VAL A 35 -14.59 1.79 -7.66
CA VAL A 35 -14.85 1.91 -9.09
C VAL A 35 -14.47 0.64 -9.85
N ILE A 36 -13.31 0.05 -9.52
CA ILE A 36 -12.83 -1.20 -10.12
C ILE A 36 -13.74 -2.38 -9.74
N GLU A 37 -14.10 -2.51 -8.47
CA GLU A 37 -14.94 -3.62 -8.00
C GLU A 37 -16.38 -3.56 -8.52
N LEU A 38 -16.88 -2.36 -8.82
CA LEU A 38 -18.17 -2.19 -9.49
C LEU A 38 -18.10 -2.47 -11.00
N GLY A 39 -16.91 -2.65 -11.57
CA GLY A 39 -16.72 -2.91 -13.00
C GLY A 39 -17.10 -1.74 -13.90
N VAL A 40 -17.11 -0.51 -13.38
CA VAL A 40 -17.55 0.68 -14.14
C VAL A 40 -16.40 1.38 -14.89
N SER A 41 -15.15 1.20 -14.44
CA SER A 41 -13.94 1.74 -15.09
C SER A 41 -12.70 1.05 -14.55
N ASP A 42 -11.65 0.94 -15.36
CA ASP A 42 -10.33 0.43 -14.94
C ASP A 42 -9.61 1.40 -13.98
N ALA A 43 -10.04 2.67 -13.94
CA ALA A 43 -9.56 3.71 -13.03
C ALA A 43 -8.02 3.81 -12.94
N GLN A 44 -7.37 3.81 -14.10
CA GLN A 44 -5.93 3.91 -14.29
C GLN A 44 -5.55 5.36 -14.60
N MET A 45 -4.68 5.93 -13.78
CA MET A 45 -4.28 7.33 -13.93
C MET A 45 -3.33 7.50 -15.13
N GLU A 46 -2.45 6.54 -15.34
CA GLU A 46 -1.50 6.43 -16.45
C GLU A 46 -2.18 6.37 -17.82
N LEU A 47 -3.36 5.74 -17.91
CA LEU A 47 -4.19 5.72 -19.12
C LEU A 47 -5.17 6.92 -19.17
N GLY A 48 -5.22 7.74 -18.12
CA GLY A 48 -6.10 8.89 -18.00
C GLY A 48 -7.58 8.54 -17.87
N THR A 49 -7.92 7.31 -17.44
CA THR A 49 -9.28 6.86 -17.11
C THR A 49 -9.68 7.21 -15.67
N LEU A 50 -8.72 7.65 -14.85
CA LEU A 50 -8.93 8.38 -13.61
C LEU A 50 -8.13 9.69 -13.64
N ARG A 51 -8.76 10.81 -13.31
CA ARG A 51 -8.14 12.14 -13.25
C ARG A 51 -8.55 12.82 -11.95
N VAL A 52 -7.62 13.58 -11.38
CA VAL A 52 -7.84 14.27 -10.10
C VAL A 52 -7.19 15.64 -10.14
N ASP A 53 -7.99 16.66 -9.87
CA ASP A 53 -7.52 18.01 -9.56
C ASP A 53 -7.69 18.22 -8.04
N ALA A 54 -6.66 18.74 -7.38
CA ALA A 54 -6.66 18.93 -5.92
C ALA A 54 -6.87 20.39 -5.56
N ASN A 55 -7.81 20.68 -4.66
CA ASN A 55 -8.03 22.02 -4.14
C ASN A 55 -7.47 22.10 -2.72
N VAL A 56 -6.51 22.99 -2.48
CA VAL A 56 -5.76 23.08 -1.23
C VAL A 56 -5.91 24.46 -0.61
N SER A 57 -6.19 24.48 0.68
CA SER A 57 -6.16 25.68 1.52
C SER A 57 -5.66 25.31 2.91
N VAL A 58 -4.91 26.20 3.55
CA VAL A 58 -4.41 26.01 4.92
C VAL A 58 -5.10 26.96 5.89
N ARG A 59 -5.26 26.52 7.14
CA ARG A 59 -5.81 27.32 8.24
C ARG A 59 -5.11 27.00 9.56
N PRO A 60 -5.13 27.90 10.55
CA PRO A 60 -4.58 27.63 11.87
C PRO A 60 -5.25 26.42 12.51
N ALA A 61 -4.49 25.62 13.25
CA ALA A 61 -5.01 24.47 13.98
C ALA A 61 -6.15 24.89 14.93
N GLY A 62 -7.24 24.14 14.92
CA GLY A 62 -8.45 24.43 15.70
C GLY A 62 -9.42 25.43 15.06
N SER A 63 -9.03 26.11 13.96
CA SER A 63 -9.95 26.97 13.22
C SER A 63 -10.89 26.16 12.31
N THR A 64 -12.11 26.65 12.11
CA THR A 64 -13.07 26.15 11.11
C THR A 64 -13.20 27.06 9.89
N GLU A 65 -12.51 28.21 9.88
CA GLU A 65 -12.53 29.16 8.78
C GLU A 65 -11.73 28.62 7.59
N LEU A 66 -12.37 28.55 6.42
CA LEU A 66 -11.71 28.19 5.17
C LEU A 66 -11.12 29.44 4.53
N ARG A 67 -9.84 29.39 4.20
CA ARG A 67 -9.11 30.48 3.52
C ARG A 67 -9.17 30.30 2.00
N THR A 68 -8.51 31.22 1.29
CA THR A 68 -8.34 31.12 -0.17
C THR A 68 -7.78 29.76 -0.55
N ARG A 69 -8.36 29.16 -1.60
CA ARG A 69 -7.88 27.90 -2.17
C ARG A 69 -6.97 28.14 -3.35
N ALA A 70 -6.04 27.23 -3.57
CA ALA A 70 -5.35 27.04 -4.83
C ALA A 70 -5.74 25.69 -5.42
N GLU A 71 -5.77 25.60 -6.75
CA GLU A 71 -6.03 24.36 -7.47
C GLU A 71 -4.71 23.82 -8.02
N ILE A 72 -4.48 22.51 -7.88
CA ILE A 72 -3.30 21.82 -8.40
C ILE A 72 -3.78 20.83 -9.45
N LYS A 73 -3.15 20.86 -10.62
CA LYS A 73 -3.45 20.02 -11.79
C LYS A 73 -2.25 19.19 -12.20
N ASN A 74 -2.52 18.31 -13.18
CA ASN A 74 -1.52 17.50 -13.88
C ASN A 74 -0.77 16.49 -12.98
N MET A 75 -1.49 15.86 -12.04
CA MET A 75 -0.94 14.84 -11.16
C MET A 75 -1.33 13.44 -11.64
N ASN A 76 -0.35 12.68 -12.14
CA ASN A 76 -0.59 11.38 -12.80
C ASN A 76 -0.47 10.15 -11.88
N SER A 77 -0.27 10.34 -10.57
CA SER A 77 -0.25 9.25 -9.60
C SER A 77 -0.75 9.72 -8.23
N PHE A 78 -1.21 8.80 -7.38
CA PHE A 78 -1.59 9.13 -6.01
C PHE A 78 -0.43 9.71 -5.18
N SER A 79 0.81 9.30 -5.49
CA SER A 79 2.00 9.86 -4.85
C SER A 79 2.22 11.31 -5.29
N HIS A 80 2.06 11.62 -6.58
CA HIS A 80 2.19 12.99 -7.08
C HIS A 80 1.11 13.90 -6.50
N ILE A 81 -0.11 13.38 -6.30
CA ILE A 81 -1.19 14.14 -5.64
C ILE A 81 -0.79 14.48 -4.21
N ALA A 82 -0.32 13.49 -3.43
CA ALA A 82 0.12 13.73 -2.06
C ALA A 82 1.26 14.75 -2.00
N GLN A 83 2.27 14.62 -2.87
CA GLN A 83 3.40 15.56 -2.95
C GLN A 83 2.96 16.96 -3.35
N GLY A 84 2.06 17.10 -4.33
CA GLY A 84 1.50 18.38 -4.75
C GLY A 84 0.75 19.07 -3.61
N ILE A 85 -0.08 18.33 -2.88
CA ILE A 85 -0.81 18.85 -1.71
C ILE A 85 0.15 19.36 -0.65
N GLU A 86 1.20 18.60 -0.30
CA GLU A 86 2.20 19.02 0.69
C GLU A 86 3.00 20.24 0.22
N ALA A 87 3.41 20.27 -1.05
CA ALA A 87 4.12 21.40 -1.62
C ALA A 87 3.28 22.70 -1.58
N GLU A 88 1.99 22.60 -1.89
CA GLU A 88 1.09 23.76 -1.87
C GLU A 88 0.76 24.20 -0.44
N ALA A 89 0.54 23.24 0.46
CA ALA A 89 0.35 23.54 1.88
C ALA A 89 1.56 24.30 2.44
N ALA A 90 2.77 23.82 2.19
CA ALA A 90 4.01 24.49 2.62
C ALA A 90 4.14 25.90 2.02
N ARG A 91 3.79 26.07 0.74
CA ARG A 91 3.79 27.37 0.07
C ARG A 91 2.82 28.35 0.72
N GLN A 92 1.57 27.94 0.96
CA GLN A 92 0.57 28.80 1.59
C GLN A 92 0.95 29.14 3.02
N ILE A 93 1.45 28.19 3.80
CA ILE A 93 1.91 28.42 5.18
C ILE A 93 2.97 29.53 5.18
N GLY A 94 4.01 29.45 4.34
CA GLY A 94 5.04 30.47 4.26
C GLY A 94 4.54 31.86 3.82
N ILE A 95 3.47 31.92 3.01
CA ILE A 95 2.83 33.19 2.63
C ILE A 95 2.10 33.81 3.83
N TRP A 96 1.30 33.01 4.54
CA TRP A 96 0.54 33.46 5.70
C TRP A 96 1.44 33.85 6.87
N GLU A 97 2.50 33.09 7.14
CA GLU A 97 3.47 33.39 8.20
C GLU A 97 4.29 34.65 7.90
N ALA A 98 4.45 35.00 6.62
CA ALA A 98 5.04 36.27 6.20
C ALA A 98 4.05 37.46 6.25
N GLY A 99 2.83 37.28 6.76
CA GLY A 99 1.80 38.31 6.85
C GLY A 99 1.22 38.74 5.50
N ARG A 100 1.32 37.88 4.48
CA ARG A 100 0.75 38.11 3.14
C ARG A 100 -0.48 37.24 2.93
N GLU A 101 -1.26 37.56 1.91
CA GLU A 101 -2.44 36.79 1.52
C GLU A 101 -2.16 35.86 0.34
N VAL A 102 -2.84 34.71 0.32
CA VAL A 102 -2.83 33.78 -0.81
C VAL A 102 -3.83 34.25 -1.85
N VAL A 103 -3.38 34.42 -3.10
CA VAL A 103 -4.24 34.69 -4.26
C VAL A 103 -4.70 33.35 -4.85
N GLN A 104 -5.97 33.27 -5.26
CA GLN A 104 -6.50 32.09 -5.93
C GLN A 104 -5.82 31.90 -7.28
N GLN A 105 -5.14 30.78 -7.46
CA GLN A 105 -4.40 30.43 -8.67
C GLN A 105 -4.51 28.94 -8.93
N THR A 106 -4.35 28.56 -10.20
CA THR A 106 -4.17 27.17 -10.63
C THR A 106 -2.68 26.92 -10.84
N PHE A 107 -2.18 25.78 -10.37
CA PHE A 107 -0.80 25.38 -10.48
C PHE A 107 -0.69 24.03 -11.19
N ASP A 108 0.35 23.89 -12.01
CA ASP A 108 0.84 22.61 -12.48
C ASP A 108 1.91 22.10 -11.52
N PHE A 109 1.81 20.84 -11.12
CA PHE A 109 2.80 20.18 -10.28
C PHE A 109 3.78 19.35 -11.12
N ASP A 110 5.08 19.66 -11.02
CA ASP A 110 6.13 18.83 -11.58
C ASP A 110 6.69 17.88 -10.51
N ALA A 111 6.37 16.60 -10.63
CA ALA A 111 6.81 15.57 -9.69
C ALA A 111 8.33 15.33 -9.68
N ALA A 112 9.04 15.63 -10.78
CA ALA A 112 10.48 15.42 -10.84
C ALA A 112 11.24 16.49 -10.03
N SER A 113 10.80 17.74 -10.10
CA SER A 113 11.42 18.85 -9.35
C SER A 113 10.71 19.17 -8.02
N GLY A 114 9.50 18.64 -7.80
CA GLY A 114 8.65 18.98 -6.67
C GLY A 114 8.11 20.41 -6.71
N ARG A 115 8.14 21.08 -7.88
CA ARG A 115 7.80 22.49 -8.02
C ARG A 115 6.36 22.71 -8.48
N LEU A 116 5.75 23.74 -7.92
CA LEU A 116 4.48 24.30 -8.38
C LEU A 116 4.77 25.45 -9.35
N THR A 117 4.23 25.34 -10.56
CA THR A 117 4.32 26.40 -11.57
C THR A 117 2.94 26.99 -11.78
N PRO A 118 2.76 28.32 -11.66
CA PRO A 118 1.47 28.94 -11.92
C PRO A 118 1.06 28.65 -13.36
N SER A 119 -0.10 28.03 -13.54
CA SER A 119 -0.76 27.98 -14.84
C SER A 119 -1.17 29.42 -15.19
N ARG A 120 -1.25 29.73 -16.50
CA ARG A 120 -1.60 31.08 -16.99
C ARG A 120 -2.78 31.66 -16.19
N SER A 121 -2.63 32.90 -15.70
CA SER A 121 -3.67 33.59 -14.93
C SER A 121 -4.96 33.63 -15.74
N LYS A 122 -5.98 32.91 -15.28
CA LYS A 122 -7.35 33.10 -15.74
C LYS A 122 -7.80 34.47 -15.22
N GLU A 123 -7.71 35.48 -16.08
CA GLU A 123 -8.23 36.83 -15.79
C GLU A 123 -9.77 36.90 -15.79
N GLU A 124 -10.47 35.79 -16.03
CA GLU A 124 -11.94 35.77 -16.04
C GLU A 124 -12.43 34.51 -15.31
N ALA A 125 -13.39 34.68 -14.39
CA ALA A 125 -14.21 33.58 -13.93
C ALA A 125 -14.93 33.02 -15.16
N ASP A 126 -14.66 31.77 -15.53
CA ASP A 126 -15.22 31.17 -16.73
C ASP A 126 -16.76 31.22 -16.69
N ASP A 127 -17.38 32.07 -17.51
CA ASP A 127 -18.82 32.06 -17.72
C ASP A 127 -19.18 30.88 -18.64
N TYR A 128 -19.39 29.72 -18.01
CA TYR A 128 -19.76 28.48 -18.69
C TYR A 128 -21.14 28.54 -19.36
N ARG A 129 -21.96 29.58 -19.10
CA ARG A 129 -23.30 29.76 -19.69
C ARG A 129 -24.16 28.48 -19.63
N TYR A 130 -24.18 27.81 -18.48
CA TYR A 130 -24.96 26.60 -18.29
C TYR A 130 -26.45 26.85 -18.58
N PHE A 131 -27.03 26.02 -19.43
CA PHE A 131 -28.47 25.94 -19.67
C PHE A 131 -28.88 24.46 -19.85
N PRO A 132 -30.14 24.09 -19.60
CA PRO A 132 -30.61 22.72 -19.82
C PRO A 132 -30.49 22.32 -21.29
N GLU A 133 -29.93 21.13 -21.55
CA GLU A 133 -29.77 20.58 -22.90
C GLU A 133 -31.14 20.29 -23.53
N PRO A 134 -31.58 21.03 -24.57
CA PRO A 134 -32.90 20.84 -25.18
C PRO A 134 -33.04 19.53 -25.96
N ASP A 135 -31.92 18.94 -26.41
CA ASP A 135 -31.95 17.71 -27.22
C ASP A 135 -32.12 16.44 -26.36
N LEU A 136 -32.00 16.55 -25.03
CA LEU A 136 -32.11 15.43 -24.09
C LEU A 136 -33.36 15.54 -23.22
N VAL A 137 -34.12 14.44 -23.15
CA VAL A 137 -35.24 14.34 -22.21
C VAL A 137 -34.73 14.17 -20.76
N PRO A 138 -35.41 14.76 -19.77
CA PRO A 138 -35.06 14.54 -18.37
C PRO A 138 -35.07 13.06 -18.00
N VAL A 139 -34.00 12.61 -17.33
CA VAL A 139 -33.88 11.23 -16.85
C VAL A 139 -34.35 11.17 -15.39
N ALA A 140 -35.37 10.34 -15.12
CA ALA A 140 -35.90 10.10 -13.78
C ALA A 140 -35.93 8.59 -13.49
N PRO A 141 -34.87 8.03 -12.89
CA PRO A 141 -34.81 6.61 -12.54
C PRO A 141 -35.93 6.24 -11.55
N SER A 142 -36.59 5.10 -11.77
CA SER A 142 -37.67 4.65 -10.89
C SER A 142 -37.14 4.23 -9.51
N SER A 143 -37.99 4.32 -8.47
CA SER A 143 -37.59 3.95 -7.11
C SER A 143 -37.23 2.46 -6.99
N GLU A 144 -37.87 1.62 -7.81
CA GLU A 144 -37.64 0.20 -7.93
C GLU A 144 -36.27 -0.09 -8.54
N LEU A 145 -35.90 0.63 -9.61
CA LEU A 145 -34.57 0.54 -10.22
C LEU A 145 -33.48 0.89 -9.22
N VAL A 146 -33.64 2.02 -8.50
CA VAL A 146 -32.67 2.46 -7.49
C VAL A 146 -32.55 1.45 -6.36
N SER A 147 -33.68 0.89 -5.89
CA SER A 147 -33.69 -0.08 -4.80
C SER A 147 -33.04 -1.41 -5.22
N ARG A 148 -33.31 -1.87 -6.44
CA ARG A 148 -32.68 -3.06 -7.00
C ARG A 148 -31.16 -2.89 -7.10
N LEU A 149 -30.69 -1.80 -7.71
CA LEU A 149 -29.26 -1.52 -7.85
C LEU A 149 -28.56 -1.39 -6.49
N ARG A 150 -29.23 -0.80 -5.49
CA ARG A 150 -28.70 -0.73 -4.11
C ARG A 150 -28.47 -2.11 -3.50
N GLY A 151 -29.34 -3.09 -3.80
CA GLY A 151 -29.20 -4.48 -3.34
C GLY A 151 -28.13 -5.27 -4.09
N GLU A 152 -27.74 -4.82 -5.28
CA GLU A 152 -26.66 -5.42 -6.09
C GLU A 152 -25.26 -4.91 -5.69
N LEU A 153 -25.18 -3.84 -4.90
CA LEU A 153 -23.89 -3.29 -4.47
C LEU A 153 -23.17 -4.30 -3.56
N PRO A 154 -21.91 -4.65 -3.86
CA PRO A 154 -21.11 -5.44 -2.95
C PRO A 154 -20.81 -4.62 -1.69
N GLU A 155 -20.31 -5.31 -0.67
CA GLU A 155 -19.81 -4.61 0.50
C GLU A 155 -18.68 -3.64 0.11
N LEU A 156 -18.86 -2.36 0.43
CA LEU A 156 -17.93 -1.31 0.00
C LEU A 156 -16.55 -1.46 0.66
N PRO A 157 -15.46 -1.10 -0.05
CA PRO A 157 -14.10 -1.16 0.48
C PRO A 157 -13.94 -0.54 1.87
N GLY A 158 -14.53 0.64 2.11
CA GLY A 158 -14.45 1.31 3.41
C GLY A 158 -15.11 0.55 4.57
N ALA A 159 -16.16 -0.26 4.29
CA ALA A 159 -16.77 -1.12 5.29
C ALA A 159 -15.87 -2.31 5.64
N ARG A 160 -15.24 -2.91 4.64
CA ARG A 160 -14.26 -3.99 4.81
C ARG A 160 -13.05 -3.54 5.61
N VAL A 161 -12.52 -2.34 5.35
CA VAL A 161 -11.43 -1.74 6.16
C VAL A 161 -11.82 -1.72 7.64
N ARG A 162 -13.02 -1.21 7.97
CA ARG A 162 -13.48 -1.14 9.36
C ARG A 162 -13.64 -2.52 10.00
N ARG A 163 -14.11 -3.52 9.24
CA ARG A 163 -14.20 -4.90 9.73
C ARG A 163 -12.82 -5.47 10.07
N LEU A 164 -11.85 -5.29 9.17
CA LEU A 164 -10.51 -5.87 9.32
C LEU A 164 -9.66 -5.13 10.37
N GLU A 165 -9.93 -3.84 10.60
CA GLU A 165 -9.15 -2.98 11.51
C GLU A 165 -9.02 -3.56 12.92
N ALA A 166 -10.07 -4.19 13.47
CA ALA A 166 -10.03 -4.79 14.80
C ALA A 166 -9.06 -5.99 14.90
N GLY A 167 -8.80 -6.70 13.80
CA GLY A 167 -7.96 -7.90 13.78
C GLY A 167 -6.49 -7.64 13.43
N VAL A 168 -6.22 -6.68 12.54
CA VAL A 168 -4.85 -6.44 12.01
C VAL A 168 -4.38 -4.99 12.18
N GLY A 169 -5.22 -4.11 12.71
CA GLY A 169 -4.94 -2.68 12.79
C GLY A 169 -5.19 -1.93 11.47
N ARG A 170 -5.39 -0.61 11.60
CA ARG A 170 -5.85 0.24 10.49
C ARG A 170 -4.96 0.23 9.26
N SER A 171 -3.64 0.30 9.47
CA SER A 171 -2.67 0.40 8.38
C SER A 171 -2.72 -0.84 7.48
N LEU A 172 -2.70 -2.03 8.09
CA LEU A 172 -2.78 -3.30 7.36
C LEU A 172 -4.17 -3.47 6.72
N ALA A 173 -5.24 -3.12 7.42
CA ALA A 173 -6.60 -3.20 6.87
C ALA A 173 -6.79 -2.34 5.61
N VAL A 174 -6.33 -1.08 5.64
CA VAL A 174 -6.36 -0.20 4.46
C VAL A 174 -5.52 -0.79 3.33
N GLY A 175 -4.31 -1.24 3.63
CA GLY A 175 -3.42 -1.86 2.66
C GLY A 175 -4.03 -3.08 1.97
N LEU A 176 -4.59 -4.02 2.74
CA LEU A 176 -5.21 -5.23 2.21
C LEU A 176 -6.34 -4.91 1.24
N VAL A 177 -7.25 -4.02 1.62
CA VAL A 177 -8.42 -3.67 0.81
C VAL A 177 -8.01 -2.90 -0.44
N THR A 178 -7.18 -1.88 -0.31
CA THR A 178 -6.76 -1.03 -1.45
C THR A 178 -5.89 -1.74 -2.49
N ASN A 179 -5.34 -2.90 -2.13
CA ASN A 179 -4.58 -3.75 -3.04
C ASN A 179 -5.33 -5.02 -3.47
N GLY A 180 -6.63 -5.14 -3.13
CA GLY A 180 -7.44 -6.31 -3.49
C GLY A 180 -6.98 -7.63 -2.85
N ARG A 181 -6.30 -7.59 -1.70
CA ARG A 181 -5.75 -8.77 -0.99
C ARG A 181 -6.56 -9.16 0.24
N ASP A 182 -7.56 -8.37 0.61
CA ASP A 182 -8.44 -8.59 1.75
C ASP A 182 -9.20 -9.92 1.69
N ARG A 183 -9.69 -10.32 0.51
CA ARG A 183 -10.37 -11.62 0.34
C ARG A 183 -9.43 -12.81 0.54
N LEU A 184 -8.23 -12.76 -0.05
CA LEU A 184 -7.21 -13.79 0.17
C LEU A 184 -6.80 -13.83 1.64
N PHE A 185 -6.62 -12.67 2.28
CA PHE A 185 -6.35 -12.56 3.70
C PHE A 185 -7.41 -13.27 4.55
N GLU A 186 -8.70 -13.02 4.30
CA GLU A 186 -9.77 -13.68 5.06
C GLU A 186 -9.75 -15.20 4.89
N ARG A 187 -9.49 -15.71 3.67
CA ARG A 187 -9.35 -17.15 3.43
C ARG A 187 -8.14 -17.76 4.16
N VAL A 188 -7.00 -17.06 4.17
CA VAL A 188 -5.78 -17.52 4.86
C VAL A 188 -5.96 -17.48 6.38
N ALA A 189 -6.56 -16.43 6.92
CA ALA A 189 -6.87 -16.33 8.35
C ALA A 189 -7.88 -17.41 8.79
N ALA A 190 -8.88 -17.71 7.95
CA ALA A 190 -9.83 -18.80 8.19
C ALA A 190 -9.16 -20.19 8.17
N ALA A 191 -8.02 -20.35 7.50
CA ALA A 191 -7.21 -21.57 7.53
C ALA A 191 -6.37 -21.74 8.81
N GLY A 192 -6.47 -20.80 9.77
CA GLY A 192 -5.85 -20.89 11.10
C GLY A 192 -4.57 -20.06 11.27
N VAL A 193 -4.13 -19.37 10.23
CA VAL A 193 -2.92 -18.53 10.30
C VAL A 193 -3.17 -17.29 11.15
N GLU A 194 -2.19 -16.94 11.99
CA GLU A 194 -2.24 -15.70 12.79
C GLU A 194 -2.49 -14.47 11.88
N PRO A 195 -3.54 -13.66 12.15
CA PRO A 195 -3.95 -12.58 11.26
C PRO A 195 -2.86 -11.56 10.92
N THR A 196 -2.08 -11.11 11.90
CA THR A 196 -1.05 -10.10 11.68
C THR A 196 0.07 -10.63 10.78
N ALA A 197 0.49 -11.88 10.99
CA ALA A 197 1.46 -12.56 10.16
C ALA A 197 0.95 -12.74 8.73
N ALA A 198 -0.29 -13.22 8.55
CA ALA A 198 -0.91 -13.34 7.23
C ALA A 198 -0.95 -11.99 6.50
N ALA A 199 -1.46 -10.95 7.15
CA ALA A 199 -1.53 -9.61 6.59
C ALA A 199 -0.15 -9.07 6.17
N ASN A 200 0.87 -9.23 7.01
CA ASN A 200 2.23 -8.80 6.70
C ASN A 200 2.84 -9.53 5.50
N VAL A 201 2.66 -10.85 5.40
CA VAL A 201 3.16 -11.62 4.25
C VAL A 201 2.48 -11.17 2.98
N LEU A 202 1.14 -11.06 2.99
CA LEU A 202 0.36 -10.67 1.82
C LEU A 202 0.70 -9.25 1.35
N MET A 203 0.90 -8.32 2.28
CA MET A 203 1.19 -6.92 1.96
C MET A 203 2.62 -6.67 1.50
N ASN A 204 3.60 -7.36 2.09
CA ASN A 204 5.00 -7.02 1.87
C ASN A 204 5.71 -8.00 0.93
N GLN A 205 5.44 -9.31 1.07
CA GLN A 205 6.21 -10.35 0.42
C GLN A 205 5.48 -10.90 -0.82
N LEU A 206 4.19 -11.21 -0.70
CA LEU A 206 3.39 -11.65 -1.85
C LEU A 206 3.23 -10.53 -2.88
N ALA A 207 3.11 -9.28 -2.44
CA ALA A 207 2.98 -8.13 -3.32
C ALA A 207 4.09 -8.01 -4.37
N GLY A 208 5.33 -8.40 -4.02
CA GLY A 208 6.47 -8.37 -4.93
C GLY A 208 6.52 -9.50 -5.95
N THR A 209 5.63 -10.49 -5.84
CA THR A 209 5.63 -11.68 -6.73
C THR A 209 4.77 -11.51 -7.98
N GLY A 210 3.82 -10.58 -7.99
CA GLY A 210 2.85 -10.41 -9.07
C GLY A 210 1.81 -11.52 -9.17
N VAL A 211 1.74 -12.44 -8.20
CA VAL A 211 0.73 -13.49 -8.13
C VAL A 211 -0.67 -12.88 -7.96
N ASP A 212 -1.61 -13.37 -8.76
CA ASP A 212 -3.03 -13.06 -8.63
C ASP A 212 -3.58 -13.65 -7.31
N PRO A 213 -4.05 -12.81 -6.36
CA PRO A 213 -4.60 -13.27 -5.09
C PRO A 213 -5.78 -14.23 -5.22
N ASP A 214 -6.54 -14.15 -6.32
CA ASP A 214 -7.70 -15.01 -6.54
C ASP A 214 -7.29 -16.42 -6.99
N ALA A 215 -6.13 -16.58 -7.62
CA ALA A 215 -5.57 -17.86 -8.06
C ALA A 215 -4.89 -18.66 -6.94
N VAL A 216 -4.66 -18.05 -5.77
CA VAL A 216 -3.94 -18.67 -4.65
C VAL A 216 -4.84 -19.63 -3.87
N ASP A 217 -4.31 -20.82 -3.58
CA ASP A 217 -4.87 -21.71 -2.56
C ASP A 217 -4.46 -21.20 -1.17
N ALA A 218 -5.45 -20.68 -0.44
CA ALA A 218 -5.25 -20.08 0.87
C ALA A 218 -4.78 -21.09 1.93
N THR A 219 -5.16 -22.37 1.81
CA THR A 219 -4.78 -23.42 2.76
C THR A 219 -3.30 -23.75 2.59
N GLU A 220 -2.87 -23.98 1.36
CA GLU A 220 -1.47 -24.27 1.04
C GLU A 220 -0.57 -23.07 1.34
N LEU A 221 -0.98 -21.86 0.96
CA LEU A 221 -0.25 -20.65 1.33
C LEU A 221 -0.17 -20.50 2.85
N GLY A 222 -1.23 -20.83 3.58
CA GLY A 222 -1.25 -20.75 5.04
C GLY A 222 -0.17 -21.61 5.69
N LYS A 223 0.00 -22.87 5.22
CA LYS A 223 1.07 -23.76 5.69
C LYS A 223 2.46 -23.14 5.50
N VAL A 224 2.70 -22.49 4.35
CA VAL A 224 3.97 -21.80 4.06
C VAL A 224 4.20 -20.62 5.00
N ILE A 225 3.15 -19.82 5.28
CA ILE A 225 3.23 -18.68 6.20
C ILE A 225 3.57 -19.12 7.63
N GLU A 226 3.00 -20.22 8.10
CA GLU A 226 3.31 -20.79 9.43
C GLU A 226 4.73 -21.36 9.52
N ALA A 227 5.28 -21.80 8.40
CA ALA A 227 6.63 -22.35 8.32
C ALA A 227 7.71 -21.29 8.02
N ARG A 228 7.34 -20.02 7.79
CA ARG A 228 8.26 -18.95 7.34
C ARG A 228 9.56 -18.81 8.13
N ASP A 229 9.53 -19.06 9.45
CA ASP A 229 10.70 -18.95 10.33
C ASP A 229 11.49 -20.26 10.43
N ARG A 230 10.91 -21.36 9.94
CA ARG A 230 11.46 -22.72 9.94
C ARG A 230 12.07 -23.11 8.59
N ILE A 231 11.66 -22.49 7.49
CA ILE A 231 12.20 -22.74 6.16
C ILE A 231 13.23 -21.68 5.74
N PRO A 232 14.14 -22.01 4.80
CA PRO A 232 15.05 -21.02 4.23
C PRO A 232 14.30 -19.88 3.53
N ARG A 233 14.86 -18.66 3.57
CA ARG A 233 14.23 -17.49 2.94
C ARG A 233 14.03 -17.68 1.44
N ALA A 234 14.95 -18.38 0.77
CA ALA A 234 14.84 -18.72 -0.65
C ALA A 234 13.61 -19.60 -0.92
N ALA A 235 13.45 -20.70 -0.17
CA ALA A 235 12.31 -21.60 -0.27
C ALA A 235 10.99 -20.87 0.02
N PHE A 236 10.94 -20.01 1.04
CA PHE A 236 9.75 -19.19 1.32
C PHE A 236 9.40 -18.26 0.15
N THR A 237 10.39 -17.58 -0.41
CA THR A 237 10.18 -16.65 -1.54
C THR A 237 9.71 -17.38 -2.79
N GLU A 238 10.30 -18.54 -3.08
CA GLU A 238 9.90 -19.39 -4.20
C GLU A 238 8.47 -19.93 -4.01
N ALA A 239 8.13 -20.37 -2.80
CA ALA A 239 6.78 -20.83 -2.46
C ALA A 239 5.74 -19.73 -2.68
N LEU A 240 6.03 -18.49 -2.26
CA LEU A 240 5.13 -17.36 -2.51
C LEU A 240 4.95 -17.09 -4.01
N ALA A 241 6.04 -17.10 -4.79
CA ALA A 241 5.96 -16.88 -6.24
C ALA A 241 5.20 -18.00 -6.97
N ALA A 242 5.30 -19.24 -6.49
CA ALA A 242 4.59 -20.39 -7.05
C ALA A 242 3.14 -20.51 -6.56
N SER A 243 2.74 -19.79 -5.52
CA SER A 243 1.45 -19.97 -4.82
C SER A 243 0.19 -19.77 -5.68
N GLY A 244 0.29 -19.02 -6.79
CA GLY A 244 -0.80 -18.86 -7.76
C GLY A 244 -0.83 -19.91 -8.87
N THR A 245 0.07 -20.90 -8.84
CA THR A 245 0.15 -21.93 -9.88
C THR A 245 -0.85 -23.05 -9.58
N PRO A 246 -1.62 -23.53 -10.58
CA PRO A 246 -2.48 -24.69 -10.40
C PRO A 246 -1.72 -25.91 -9.86
N GLY A 247 -2.23 -26.53 -8.80
CA GLY A 247 -1.58 -27.67 -8.15
C GLY A 247 -0.37 -27.32 -7.28
N PHE A 248 -0.24 -26.05 -6.87
CA PHE A 248 0.66 -25.64 -5.80
C PHE A 248 0.46 -26.52 -4.55
N ALA A 249 1.57 -26.97 -3.96
CA ALA A 249 1.58 -27.80 -2.76
C ALA A 249 2.70 -27.32 -1.84
N ALA A 250 2.35 -26.93 -0.63
CA ALA A 250 3.28 -26.38 0.34
C ALA A 250 4.39 -27.38 0.68
N GLU A 251 4.07 -28.66 0.75
CA GLU A 251 4.97 -29.74 1.18
C GLU A 251 6.29 -29.76 0.41
N ARG A 252 6.28 -29.36 -0.87
CA ARG A 252 7.50 -29.28 -1.70
C ARG A 252 8.53 -28.31 -1.15
N TYR A 253 8.08 -27.21 -0.55
CA TYR A 253 8.91 -26.16 0.02
C TYR A 253 9.16 -26.35 1.51
N LEU A 254 8.27 -27.10 2.19
CA LEU A 254 8.43 -27.44 3.61
C LEU A 254 9.46 -28.54 3.83
N ALA A 255 9.73 -29.39 2.83
CA ALA A 255 10.76 -30.42 2.91
C ALA A 255 12.17 -29.84 3.18
N ASP A 256 12.46 -28.64 2.67
CA ASP A 256 13.72 -27.93 2.93
C ASP A 256 13.86 -27.45 4.39
N ALA A 257 12.78 -27.46 5.19
CA ALA A 257 12.86 -27.27 6.64
C ALA A 257 13.74 -28.35 7.31
N ALA A 258 13.83 -29.53 6.70
CA ALA A 258 14.52 -30.69 7.26
C ALA A 258 16.02 -30.72 6.93
N VAL A 259 16.50 -29.98 5.92
CA VAL A 259 17.94 -29.90 5.57
C VAL A 259 18.66 -28.80 6.39
N SER A 260 18.18 -28.56 7.61
CA SER A 260 18.85 -27.75 8.63
C SER A 260 19.46 -28.67 9.67
N ASP A 261 20.28 -29.63 9.24
CA ASP A 261 20.98 -30.51 10.18
C ASP A 261 21.89 -29.63 11.05
N VAL A 262 21.54 -29.51 12.33
CA VAL A 262 22.26 -28.71 13.33
C VAL A 262 23.76 -29.07 13.33
N GLY A 263 24.09 -30.32 12.99
CA GLY A 263 25.46 -30.81 12.87
C GLY A 263 26.29 -30.19 11.74
N GLU A 264 25.68 -29.68 10.66
CA GLU A 264 26.43 -28.95 9.60
C GLU A 264 26.59 -27.46 9.92
N LEU A 265 25.69 -26.90 10.73
CA LEU A 265 25.71 -25.49 11.11
C LEU A 265 26.70 -25.20 12.24
N GLU A 266 26.91 -26.14 13.16
CA GLU A 266 27.83 -25.99 14.29
C GLU A 266 29.27 -25.64 13.87
N PRO A 267 29.93 -26.41 12.98
CA PRO A 267 31.28 -26.08 12.53
C PRO A 267 31.36 -24.71 11.86
N LEU A 268 30.29 -24.34 11.15
CA LEU A 268 30.21 -23.07 10.43
C LEU A 268 30.05 -21.89 11.38
N VAL A 269 29.21 -22.02 12.41
CA VAL A 269 29.10 -21.03 13.49
C VAL A 269 30.44 -20.86 14.21
N GLU A 270 31.13 -21.95 14.55
CA GLU A 270 32.44 -21.88 15.21
C GLU A 270 33.47 -21.14 14.35
N ARG A 271 33.55 -21.42 13.04
CA ARG A 271 34.42 -20.68 12.12
C ARG A 271 34.11 -19.19 12.08
N VAL A 272 32.82 -18.83 11.99
CA VAL A 272 32.39 -17.42 11.96
C VAL A 272 32.77 -16.71 13.27
N LEU A 273 32.61 -17.35 14.43
CA LEU A 273 32.99 -16.78 15.72
C LEU A 273 34.51 -16.63 15.84
N ALA A 274 35.28 -17.65 15.44
CA ALA A 274 36.74 -17.63 15.44
C ALA A 274 37.33 -16.59 14.47
N ALA A 275 36.67 -16.33 13.34
CA ALA A 275 37.09 -15.29 12.41
C ALA A 275 36.80 -13.86 12.92
N ASN A 276 36.03 -13.71 13.99
CA ASN A 276 35.51 -12.43 14.48
C ASN A 276 35.66 -12.27 16.01
N GLU A 277 36.80 -12.70 16.57
CA GLU A 277 37.04 -12.73 18.02
C GLU A 277 36.82 -11.38 18.72
N SER A 278 37.19 -10.28 18.06
CA SER A 278 37.01 -8.93 18.63
C SER A 278 35.54 -8.56 18.84
N GLN A 279 34.66 -9.03 17.95
CA GLN A 279 33.22 -8.84 18.01
C GLN A 279 32.60 -9.76 19.05
N VAL A 280 33.15 -10.97 19.23
CA VAL A 280 32.72 -11.90 20.28
C VAL A 280 33.00 -11.30 21.67
N ALA A 281 34.21 -10.76 21.87
CA ALA A 281 34.56 -10.06 23.10
C ALA A 281 33.66 -8.85 23.36
N ALA A 282 33.35 -8.06 22.32
CA ALA A 282 32.45 -6.91 22.41
C ALA A 282 31.00 -7.31 22.73
N TYR A 283 30.51 -8.42 22.19
CA TYR A 283 29.18 -8.97 22.51
C TYR A 283 29.10 -9.39 23.99
N ARG A 284 30.11 -10.15 24.46
CA ARG A 284 30.23 -10.57 25.87
C ARG A 284 30.40 -9.39 26.84
N ALA A 285 30.96 -8.28 26.37
CA ALA A 285 31.04 -7.02 27.11
C ALA A 285 29.72 -6.21 27.12
N GLY A 286 28.61 -6.77 26.60
CA GLY A 286 27.27 -6.19 26.69
C GLY A 286 26.72 -5.57 25.40
N LYS A 287 27.47 -5.60 24.27
CA LYS A 287 26.95 -5.11 22.97
C LYS A 287 26.06 -6.16 22.29
N GLN A 288 24.88 -6.39 22.86
CA GLN A 288 23.89 -7.38 22.42
C GLN A 288 23.46 -7.24 20.94
N GLY A 289 23.58 -6.05 20.35
CA GLY A 289 23.29 -5.81 18.93
C GLY A 289 24.18 -6.58 17.94
N LEU A 290 25.32 -7.13 18.39
CA LEU A 290 26.22 -7.93 17.55
C LEU A 290 25.67 -9.34 17.22
N LEU A 291 24.63 -9.81 17.91
CA LEU A 291 23.97 -11.08 17.57
C LEU A 291 23.49 -11.09 16.12
N GLY A 292 22.89 -9.99 15.66
CA GLY A 292 22.42 -9.85 14.28
C GLY A 292 23.56 -9.89 13.24
N PHE A 293 24.75 -9.40 13.60
CA PHE A 293 25.93 -9.48 12.76
C PHE A 293 26.37 -10.94 12.54
N PHE A 294 26.48 -11.72 13.62
CA PHE A 294 26.89 -13.12 13.54
C PHE A 294 25.87 -13.98 12.79
N VAL A 295 24.57 -13.78 13.06
CA VAL A 295 23.49 -14.42 12.30
C VAL A 295 23.61 -14.08 10.80
N GLY A 296 23.88 -12.82 10.46
CA GLY A 296 24.10 -12.39 9.08
C GLY A 296 25.29 -13.08 8.39
N GLN A 297 26.41 -13.27 9.09
CA GLN A 297 27.59 -13.95 8.54
C GLN A 297 27.33 -15.45 8.30
N VAL A 298 26.70 -16.13 9.25
CA VAL A 298 26.33 -17.56 9.11
C VAL A 298 25.34 -17.75 7.96
N MET A 299 24.35 -16.86 7.84
CA MET A 299 23.41 -16.86 6.72
C MET A 299 24.09 -16.59 5.36
N LYS A 300 25.16 -15.80 5.34
CA LYS A 300 25.95 -15.53 4.13
C LYS A 300 26.75 -16.75 3.68
N GLU A 301 27.43 -17.44 4.59
CA GLU A 301 28.20 -18.65 4.27
C GLU A 301 27.30 -19.81 3.81
N THR A 302 26.10 -19.92 4.37
CA THR A 302 25.11 -20.93 3.95
C THR A 302 24.36 -20.54 2.66
N GLY A 303 24.64 -19.37 2.09
CA GLY A 303 23.93 -18.86 0.92
C GLY A 303 22.43 -18.67 1.13
N GLY A 304 22.01 -18.43 2.39
CA GLY A 304 20.60 -18.28 2.76
C GLY A 304 19.80 -19.58 2.83
N LYS A 305 20.49 -20.74 2.77
CA LYS A 305 19.87 -22.07 2.81
C LYS A 305 19.56 -22.58 4.22
N ALA A 306 20.04 -21.91 5.27
CA ALA A 306 19.75 -22.28 6.65
C ALA A 306 18.50 -21.56 7.19
N SER A 307 17.80 -22.19 8.14
CA SER A 307 16.71 -21.53 8.89
C SER A 307 17.26 -20.38 9.76
N PRO A 308 16.75 -19.14 9.62
CA PRO A 308 17.19 -18.01 10.44
C PRO A 308 16.96 -18.23 11.95
N ARG A 309 15.89 -18.93 12.33
CA ARG A 309 15.59 -19.23 13.73
C ARG A 309 16.64 -20.17 14.32
N ILE A 310 16.93 -21.26 13.63
CA ILE A 310 17.93 -22.26 14.08
C ILE A 310 19.31 -21.62 14.17
N VAL A 311 19.69 -20.81 13.17
CA VAL A 311 20.95 -20.06 13.20
C VAL A 311 21.01 -19.10 14.39
N ASN A 312 19.93 -18.35 14.68
CA ASN A 312 19.89 -17.45 15.83
C ASN A 312 20.07 -18.18 17.15
N GLU A 313 19.35 -19.29 17.33
CA GLU A 313 19.44 -20.14 18.52
C GLU A 313 20.86 -20.68 18.71
N LEU A 314 21.47 -21.21 17.65
CA LEU A 314 22.80 -21.80 17.70
C LEU A 314 23.91 -20.77 17.96
N VAL A 315 23.87 -19.64 17.26
CA VAL A 315 24.82 -18.53 17.45
C VAL A 315 24.72 -17.97 18.87
N ARG A 316 23.49 -17.78 19.39
CA ARG A 316 23.28 -17.30 20.75
C ARG A 316 23.85 -18.28 21.77
N ALA A 317 23.55 -19.57 21.64
CA ALA A 317 24.06 -20.60 22.54
C ALA A 317 25.59 -20.62 22.59
N ARG A 318 26.27 -20.43 21.44
CA ARG A 318 27.74 -20.41 21.37
C ARG A 318 28.39 -19.10 21.85
N LEU A 319 27.65 -17.99 21.88
CA LEU A 319 28.14 -16.71 22.40
C LEU A 319 27.97 -16.59 23.93
N GLU A 320 26.91 -17.20 24.47
CA GLU A 320 26.56 -17.22 25.89
C GLU A 320 27.27 -18.34 26.67
N GLY A 321 27.68 -19.43 26.01
CA GLY A 321 28.62 -20.42 26.54
C GLY A 321 30.07 -19.96 26.46
#